data_AF-A0A7L7Z282-F1
#
_entry.id   AF-A0A7L7Z282-F1
#
_cell.length_a   1.000
_cell.length_b   1.000
_cell.length_c   1.000
_cell.angle_alpha   90.00
_cell.angle_beta   90.00
_cell.angle_gamma   90.00
#
_symmetry.space_group_name_H-M   'P 1'
#
loop_
_entity.id
_entity.type
_entity.pdbx_description
1 polymer ?
#
loop_
_entity_poly.entity_id
_entity_poly.type
_entity_poly.pdbx_seq_one_letter_code
_entity_poly.pdbx_strand_id
1 'polypeptide(L)'
;MQLHRVTAGSGARHVGLVHGLGADGATWAPVVDRLVATGRFTVTTVDLRGHGESDRAGSYGVEESADDLAESLPRGLDAVVGHSLGGSVLVRAVARLEPVRAVYLDPGFRLALPTTGIRGRLFWAAPLVGLAAAQLPRARAAARVRAAYPAAVRASLDAAAARFDRGMAVPVFRDVAFHPIAVSAPAVPSTIVLSDESPAVLPDAYAAELEAAGWDVRRLPGIHHDMQLEDPDRVLAAIEDVL
;
A
#
# COMPACT_ATOMS: atom_id res chain seq x y z
N MET A 1 -16.12 2.49 -9.46
CA MET A 1 -16.41 1.11 -9.95
C MET A 1 -16.38 0.17 -8.76
N GLN A 2 -17.10 -0.95 -8.82
CA GLN A 2 -17.07 -1.93 -7.74
C GLN A 2 -15.82 -2.81 -7.84
N LEU A 3 -15.00 -2.78 -6.79
CA LEU A 3 -13.82 -3.64 -6.68
C LEU A 3 -14.22 -5.04 -6.23
N HIS A 4 -13.51 -6.04 -6.74
CA HIS A 4 -13.55 -7.38 -6.18
C HIS A 4 -13.07 -7.36 -4.72
N ARG A 5 -13.78 -8.08 -3.84
CA ARG A 5 -13.36 -8.28 -2.45
C ARG A 5 -13.60 -9.70 -1.98
N VAL A 6 -12.78 -10.12 -1.03
CA VAL A 6 -12.95 -11.37 -0.28
C VAL A 6 -13.03 -11.04 1.19
N THR A 7 -14.01 -11.61 1.89
CA THR A 7 -14.16 -11.47 3.34
C THR A 7 -13.94 -12.81 4.03
N ALA A 8 -13.11 -12.84 5.06
CA ALA A 8 -12.80 -14.00 5.87
C ALA A 8 -12.98 -13.72 7.36
N GLY A 9 -13.30 -14.76 8.15
CA GLY A 9 -13.57 -14.63 9.59
C GLY A 9 -15.00 -14.19 9.91
N SER A 10 -15.29 -14.10 11.20
CA SER A 10 -16.61 -13.76 11.74
C SER A 10 -16.53 -13.02 13.08
N GLY A 11 -15.35 -12.50 13.42
CA GLY A 11 -15.13 -11.76 14.65
C GLY A 11 -15.73 -10.35 14.60
N ALA A 12 -15.89 -9.73 15.77
CA ALA A 12 -16.58 -8.45 15.92
C ALA A 12 -15.80 -7.25 15.35
N ARG A 13 -14.48 -7.36 15.18
CA ARG A 13 -13.65 -6.28 14.61
C ARG A 13 -13.54 -6.43 13.11
N HIS A 14 -13.99 -5.44 12.34
CA HIS A 14 -13.93 -5.48 10.88
C HIS A 14 -12.73 -4.68 10.34
N VAL A 15 -11.79 -5.36 9.69
CA VAL A 15 -10.58 -4.76 9.11
C VAL A 15 -10.59 -4.85 7.58
N GLY A 16 -10.31 -3.74 6.91
CA GLY A 16 -10.09 -3.68 5.46
C GLY A 16 -8.61 -3.71 5.10
N LEU A 17 -8.20 -4.49 4.10
CA LEU A 17 -6.81 -4.59 3.64
C LEU A 17 -6.68 -4.20 2.16
N VAL A 18 -5.79 -3.24 1.88
CA VAL A 18 -5.59 -2.65 0.54
C VAL A 18 -4.14 -2.85 0.09
N HIS A 19 -3.94 -3.64 -0.97
CA HIS A 19 -2.62 -4.05 -1.45
C HIS A 19 -1.87 -2.94 -2.21
N GLY A 20 -0.56 -3.16 -2.41
CA GLY A 20 0.32 -2.32 -3.22
C GLY A 20 0.30 -2.64 -4.72
N LEU A 21 1.06 -1.88 -5.52
CA LEU A 21 1.13 -2.04 -6.98
C LEU A 21 1.69 -3.42 -7.37
N GLY A 22 1.02 -4.12 -8.30
CA GLY A 22 1.46 -5.43 -8.80
C GLY A 22 1.11 -6.61 -7.88
N ALA A 23 0.48 -6.35 -6.74
CA ALA A 23 -0.11 -7.34 -5.84
C ALA A 23 -1.63 -7.45 -6.06
N ASP A 24 -2.30 -8.31 -5.30
CA ASP A 24 -3.76 -8.38 -5.21
C ASP A 24 -4.18 -8.77 -3.78
N GLY A 25 -5.48 -8.84 -3.51
CA GLY A 25 -6.04 -9.16 -2.20
C GLY A 25 -5.55 -10.50 -1.65
N ALA A 26 -5.28 -11.49 -2.51
CA ALA A 26 -4.79 -12.79 -2.07
C ALA A 26 -3.37 -12.73 -1.47
N THR A 27 -2.57 -11.71 -1.82
CA THR A 27 -1.23 -11.52 -1.23
C THR A 27 -1.27 -11.23 0.27
N TRP A 28 -2.40 -10.76 0.80
CA TRP A 28 -2.60 -10.54 2.23
C TRP A 28 -2.81 -11.82 3.05
N ALA A 29 -2.85 -13.00 2.42
CA ALA A 29 -3.11 -14.27 3.11
C ALA A 29 -2.31 -14.46 4.42
N PRO A 30 -0.99 -14.18 4.48
CA PRO A 30 -0.25 -14.31 5.73
C PRO A 30 -0.83 -13.48 6.87
N VAL A 31 -1.31 -12.26 6.61
CA VAL A 31 -1.92 -11.38 7.62
C VAL A 31 -3.35 -11.80 7.93
N VAL A 32 -4.15 -12.12 6.90
CA VAL A 32 -5.53 -12.58 7.06
C VAL A 32 -5.59 -13.81 7.96
N ASP A 33 -4.71 -14.78 7.73
CA ASP A 33 -4.65 -16.03 8.50
C ASP A 33 -4.39 -15.77 9.98
N ARG A 34 -3.44 -14.88 10.33
CA ARG A 34 -3.17 -14.52 11.74
C ARG A 34 -4.37 -13.83 12.37
N LEU A 35 -4.96 -12.84 11.71
CA LEU A 35 -6.08 -12.08 12.25
C LEU A 35 -7.30 -12.97 12.50
N VAL A 36 -7.68 -13.78 11.50
CA VAL A 36 -8.84 -14.68 11.59
C VAL A 36 -8.62 -15.77 12.64
N ALA A 37 -7.39 -16.30 12.78
CA ALA A 37 -7.06 -17.31 13.78
C ALA A 37 -7.30 -16.84 15.24
N THR A 38 -7.29 -15.54 15.50
CA THR A 38 -7.63 -15.01 16.83
C THR A 38 -9.11 -15.14 17.19
N GLY A 39 -9.99 -15.34 16.19
CA GLY A 39 -11.45 -15.29 16.34
C GLY A 39 -12.03 -13.89 16.61
N ARG A 40 -11.19 -12.85 16.71
CA ARG A 40 -11.61 -11.47 17.01
C ARG A 40 -11.99 -10.67 15.77
N PHE A 41 -11.51 -11.08 14.59
CA PHE A 41 -11.59 -10.27 13.38
C PHE A 41 -12.46 -10.90 12.29
N THR A 42 -13.13 -10.00 11.56
CA THR A 42 -13.62 -10.19 10.18
C THR A 42 -12.71 -9.34 9.30
N VAL A 43 -12.14 -9.90 8.24
CA VAL A 43 -11.14 -9.22 7.40
C VAL A 43 -11.62 -9.20 5.95
N THR A 44 -11.64 -8.02 5.33
CA THR A 44 -11.97 -7.84 3.91
C THR A 44 -10.75 -7.37 3.14
N THR A 45 -10.26 -8.17 2.19
CA THR A 45 -9.24 -7.77 1.22
C THR A 45 -9.91 -7.24 -0.04
N VAL A 46 -9.33 -6.22 -0.67
CA VAL A 46 -9.83 -5.69 -1.95
C VAL A 46 -8.78 -5.83 -3.05
N ASP A 47 -9.22 -6.06 -4.28
CA ASP A 47 -8.37 -5.94 -5.47
C ASP A 47 -8.55 -4.53 -6.06
N LEU A 48 -7.51 -3.71 -6.10
CA LEU A 48 -7.57 -2.40 -6.76
C LEU A 48 -7.85 -2.56 -8.26
N ARG A 49 -8.43 -1.54 -8.90
CA ARG A 49 -8.63 -1.51 -10.36
C ARG A 49 -7.38 -1.96 -11.11
N GLY A 50 -7.55 -2.79 -12.15
CA GLY A 50 -6.44 -3.36 -12.92
C GLY A 50 -5.59 -4.42 -12.19
N HIS A 51 -6.03 -4.91 -11.02
CA HIS A 51 -5.39 -5.99 -10.26
C HIS A 51 -6.37 -7.13 -9.95
N GLY A 52 -5.82 -8.32 -9.69
CA GLY A 52 -6.59 -9.46 -9.21
C GLY A 52 -7.78 -9.79 -10.10
N GLU A 53 -8.96 -9.85 -9.50
CA GLU A 53 -10.24 -10.07 -10.18
C GLU A 53 -11.05 -8.78 -10.44
N SER A 54 -10.51 -7.61 -10.07
CA SER A 54 -11.09 -6.33 -10.43
C SER A 54 -10.84 -5.98 -11.90
N ASP A 55 -11.84 -5.37 -12.53
CA ASP A 55 -11.76 -4.97 -13.93
C ASP A 55 -10.60 -4.00 -14.21
N ARG A 56 -10.12 -4.06 -15.46
CA ARG A 56 -9.20 -3.05 -16.00
C ARG A 56 -9.95 -1.76 -16.29
N ALA A 57 -9.24 -0.64 -16.22
CA ALA A 57 -9.79 0.69 -16.45
C ALA A 57 -9.15 1.36 -17.68
N GLY A 58 -9.86 2.33 -18.26
CA GLY A 58 -9.29 3.21 -19.30
C GLY A 58 -8.25 4.21 -18.76
N SER A 59 -8.25 4.43 -17.44
CA SER A 59 -7.36 5.35 -16.71
C SER A 59 -6.99 4.81 -15.33
N TYR A 60 -5.79 5.17 -14.86
CA TYR A 60 -5.22 4.69 -13.61
C TYR A 60 -4.70 5.84 -12.73
N GLY A 61 -5.60 6.75 -12.37
CA GLY A 61 -5.35 7.77 -11.35
C GLY A 61 -5.52 7.22 -9.94
N VAL A 62 -4.74 7.76 -8.98
CA VAL A 62 -4.83 7.34 -7.58
C VAL A 62 -6.14 7.84 -6.94
N GLU A 63 -6.63 9.03 -7.33
CA GLU A 63 -7.94 9.52 -6.90
C GLU A 63 -9.08 8.63 -7.40
N GLU A 64 -9.05 8.23 -8.67
CA GLU A 64 -10.08 7.35 -9.21
C GLU A 64 -10.08 5.98 -8.50
N SER A 65 -8.89 5.49 -8.14
CA SER A 65 -8.75 4.27 -7.35
C SER A 65 -9.28 4.45 -5.92
N ALA A 66 -9.16 5.65 -5.35
CA ALA A 66 -9.72 6.00 -4.05
C ALA A 66 -11.25 6.09 -4.09
N ASP A 67 -11.81 6.57 -5.20
CA ASP A 67 -13.25 6.56 -5.46
C ASP A 67 -13.80 5.13 -5.48
N ASP A 68 -13.16 4.25 -6.23
CA ASP A 68 -13.54 2.84 -6.24
C ASP A 68 -13.44 2.20 -4.85
N LEU A 69 -12.38 2.51 -4.10
CA LEU A 69 -12.19 1.97 -2.76
C LEU A 69 -13.31 2.43 -1.80
N ALA A 70 -13.67 3.71 -1.85
CA ALA A 70 -14.71 4.31 -1.01
C ALA A 70 -16.13 3.83 -1.40
N GLU A 71 -16.39 3.62 -2.69
CA GLU A 71 -17.62 2.96 -3.18
C GLU A 71 -17.65 1.48 -2.83
N SER A 72 -16.47 0.92 -2.59
CA SER A 72 -16.32 -0.49 -2.33
C SER A 72 -16.49 -0.77 -0.84
N LEU A 73 -15.48 -0.50 -0.01
CA LEU A 73 -15.50 -0.91 1.39
C LEU A 73 -16.68 -0.28 2.15
N PRO A 74 -17.23 -0.98 3.17
CA PRO A 74 -18.23 -0.36 4.03
C PRO A 74 -17.65 0.87 4.74
N ARG A 75 -18.51 1.72 5.28
CA ARG A 75 -18.08 2.82 6.16
C ARG A 75 -17.94 2.32 7.59
N GLY A 76 -17.08 2.97 8.37
CA GLY A 76 -16.97 2.73 9.81
C GLY A 76 -16.33 1.41 10.20
N LEU A 77 -15.42 0.86 9.36
CA LEU A 77 -14.59 -0.29 9.78
C LEU A 77 -13.77 0.06 11.02
N ASP A 78 -13.45 -0.93 11.85
CA ASP A 78 -12.55 -0.74 12.99
C ASP A 78 -11.16 -0.29 12.53
N ALA A 79 -10.64 -0.87 11.45
CA ALA A 79 -9.42 -0.41 10.82
C ALA A 79 -9.42 -0.61 9.31
N VAL A 80 -8.66 0.23 8.59
CA VAL A 80 -8.26 -0.04 7.21
C VAL A 80 -6.75 0.09 7.09
N VAL A 81 -6.12 -0.93 6.52
CA VAL A 81 -4.67 -1.02 6.34
C VAL A 81 -4.34 -0.91 4.85
N GLY A 82 -3.51 0.05 4.47
CA GLY A 82 -3.04 0.24 3.11
C GLY A 82 -1.52 0.07 2.99
N HIS A 83 -1.06 -0.77 2.07
CA HIS A 83 0.36 -0.94 1.76
C HIS A 83 0.76 -0.20 0.48
N SER A 84 1.85 0.56 0.50
CA SER A 84 2.40 1.21 -0.69
C SER A 84 1.37 2.03 -1.48
N LEU A 85 1.03 1.64 -2.72
CA LEU A 85 -0.06 2.23 -3.50
C LEU A 85 -1.39 2.20 -2.74
N GLY A 86 -1.71 1.09 -2.07
CA GLY A 86 -2.89 0.95 -1.24
C GLY A 86 -2.94 1.98 -0.11
N GLY A 87 -1.79 2.39 0.43
CA GLY A 87 -1.69 3.50 1.38
C GLY A 87 -2.04 4.85 0.73
N SER A 88 -1.52 5.11 -0.47
CA SER A 88 -1.82 6.32 -1.26
C SER A 88 -3.29 6.41 -1.67
N VAL A 89 -3.91 5.27 -1.97
CA VAL A 89 -5.35 5.16 -2.26
C VAL A 89 -6.16 5.38 -0.98
N LEU A 90 -5.78 4.70 0.12
CA LEU A 90 -6.47 4.78 1.40
C LEU A 90 -6.52 6.22 1.92
N VAL A 91 -5.41 6.96 1.92
CA VAL A 91 -5.39 8.33 2.47
C VAL A 91 -6.34 9.29 1.73
N ARG A 92 -6.64 9.02 0.45
CA ARG A 92 -7.60 9.78 -0.37
C ARG A 92 -9.04 9.31 -0.18
N ALA A 93 -9.24 8.05 0.21
CA ALA A 93 -10.55 7.47 0.49
C ALA A 93 -10.97 7.64 1.96
N VAL A 94 -10.02 7.84 2.88
CA VAL A 94 -10.21 7.65 4.33
C VAL A 94 -11.31 8.52 4.92
N ALA A 95 -11.46 9.77 4.45
CA ALA A 95 -12.51 10.67 4.92
C ALA A 95 -13.92 10.23 4.52
N ARG A 96 -14.05 9.42 3.46
CA ARG A 96 -15.33 8.85 3.01
C ARG A 96 -15.61 7.50 3.65
N LEU A 97 -14.55 6.71 3.91
CA LEU A 97 -14.62 5.43 4.59
C LEU A 97 -14.89 5.59 6.10
N GLU A 98 -14.38 6.66 6.71
CA GLU A 98 -14.48 6.97 8.14
C GLU A 98 -14.15 5.77 9.06
N PRO A 99 -13.04 5.05 8.84
CA PRO A 99 -12.68 3.97 9.74
C PRO A 99 -12.28 4.52 11.11
N VAL A 100 -12.42 3.71 12.16
CA VAL A 100 -12.01 4.10 13.51
C VAL A 100 -10.50 4.35 13.56
N ARG A 101 -9.72 3.54 12.84
CA ARG A 101 -8.26 3.68 12.64
C ARG A 101 -7.87 3.51 11.17
N ALA A 102 -6.84 4.23 10.74
CA ALA A 102 -6.19 3.98 9.45
C ALA A 102 -4.71 3.65 9.66
N VAL A 103 -4.23 2.60 8.98
CA VAL A 103 -2.85 2.14 9.08
C VAL A 103 -2.20 2.15 7.70
N TYR A 104 -0.99 2.67 7.61
CA TYR A 104 -0.27 2.88 6.36
C TYR A 104 1.09 2.19 6.43
N LEU A 105 1.26 1.08 5.71
CA LEU A 105 2.51 0.33 5.65
C LEU A 105 3.32 0.80 4.44
N ASP A 106 4.46 1.43 4.68
CA ASP A 106 5.32 2.01 3.64
C ASP A 106 4.53 2.73 2.52
N PRO A 107 3.67 3.71 2.88
CA PRO A 107 2.75 4.27 1.92
C PRO A 107 3.49 5.11 0.88
N GLY A 108 3.01 5.06 -0.37
CA GLY A 108 3.53 5.90 -1.46
C GLY A 108 3.04 7.34 -1.35
N PHE A 109 3.30 8.04 -0.26
CA PHE A 109 2.83 9.43 -0.10
C PHE A 109 3.68 10.43 -0.89
N ARG A 110 4.98 10.15 -1.05
CA ARG A 110 5.91 10.98 -1.82
C ARG A 110 7.05 10.13 -2.36
N LEU A 111 7.03 9.85 -3.67
CA LEU A 111 8.12 9.14 -4.31
C LEU A 111 9.36 10.02 -4.44
N ALA A 112 10.54 9.45 -4.18
CA ALA A 112 11.83 10.10 -4.42
C ALA A 112 12.23 10.08 -5.91
N LEU A 113 11.31 10.49 -6.79
CA LEU A 113 11.51 10.57 -8.23
C LEU A 113 11.72 12.03 -8.69
N PRO A 114 12.52 12.28 -9.73
CA PRO A 114 12.76 13.64 -10.20
C PRO A 114 11.51 14.18 -10.91
N THR A 115 10.93 15.24 -10.37
CA THR A 115 9.74 15.90 -10.95
C THR A 115 10.02 17.29 -11.52
N THR A 116 11.19 17.86 -11.23
CA THR A 116 11.55 19.23 -11.61
C THR A 116 12.86 19.32 -12.41
N GLY A 117 13.02 20.45 -13.09
CA GLY A 117 14.23 20.77 -13.85
C GLY A 117 14.51 19.84 -15.03
N ILE A 118 15.73 19.93 -15.56
CA ILE A 118 16.18 19.14 -16.72
C ILE A 118 16.15 17.63 -16.41
N ARG A 119 16.51 17.24 -15.18
CA ARG A 119 16.50 15.83 -14.74
C ARG A 119 15.09 15.24 -14.77
N GLY A 120 14.08 15.96 -14.25
CA GLY A 120 12.69 15.51 -14.32
C GLY A 120 12.19 15.39 -15.76
N ARG A 121 12.49 16.39 -16.61
CA ARG A 121 12.10 16.35 -18.03
C ARG A 121 12.69 15.15 -18.76
N LEU A 122 13.99 14.85 -18.55
CA LEU A 122 14.65 13.67 -19.14
C LEU A 122 14.06 12.36 -18.61
N PHE A 123 13.83 12.25 -17.30
CA PHE A 123 13.25 11.06 -16.69
C PHE A 123 11.86 10.74 -17.27
N TRP A 124 10.98 11.73 -17.32
CA TRP A 124 9.60 11.55 -17.78
C TRP A 124 9.43 11.56 -19.31
N ALA A 125 10.49 11.87 -20.07
CA ALA A 125 10.52 11.66 -21.52
C ALA A 125 10.69 10.18 -21.91
N ALA A 126 11.32 9.38 -21.04
CA ALA A 126 11.50 7.94 -21.21
C ALA A 126 11.19 7.20 -19.89
N PRO A 127 9.93 7.23 -19.41
CA PRO A 127 9.57 6.84 -18.04
C PRO A 127 9.88 5.38 -17.71
N LEU A 128 9.76 4.47 -18.68
CA LEU A 128 10.12 3.06 -18.46
C LEU A 128 11.62 2.88 -18.14
N VAL A 129 12.49 3.61 -18.85
CA VAL A 129 13.93 3.60 -18.61
C VAL A 129 14.25 4.27 -17.28
N GLY A 130 13.62 5.42 -17.01
CA GLY A 130 13.80 6.15 -15.75
C GLY A 130 13.42 5.29 -14.53
N LEU A 131 12.24 4.68 -14.55
CA LEU A 131 11.77 3.81 -13.47
C LEU A 131 12.65 2.56 -13.32
N ALA A 132 13.04 1.91 -14.42
CA ALA A 132 13.95 0.77 -14.35
C ALA A 132 15.30 1.15 -13.69
N ALA A 133 15.85 2.30 -14.06
CA ALA A 133 17.09 2.81 -13.46
C ALA A 133 16.93 3.15 -11.96
N ALA A 134 15.80 3.75 -11.57
CA ALA A 134 15.50 4.08 -10.17
C ALA A 134 15.36 2.84 -9.27
N GLN A 135 14.85 1.73 -9.83
CA GLN A 135 14.67 0.47 -9.11
C GLN A 135 15.92 -0.43 -9.09
N LEU A 136 16.83 -0.26 -10.05
CA LEU A 136 18.00 -1.14 -10.23
C LEU A 136 18.86 -1.32 -8.95
N PRO A 137 19.16 -0.28 -8.14
CA PRO A 137 19.95 -0.45 -6.93
C PRO A 137 19.29 -1.40 -5.90
N ARG A 138 17.96 -1.40 -5.85
CA ARG A 138 17.17 -2.17 -4.87
C ARG A 138 16.78 -3.54 -5.40
N ALA A 139 16.69 -3.71 -6.71
CA ALA A 139 16.20 -4.94 -7.34
C ALA A 139 16.91 -6.21 -6.88
N ARG A 140 18.25 -6.18 -6.70
CA ARG A 140 19.00 -7.35 -6.21
C ARG A 140 18.74 -7.66 -4.74
N ALA A 141 18.60 -6.64 -3.90
CA ALA A 141 18.28 -6.83 -2.48
C ALA A 141 16.86 -7.37 -2.33
N ALA A 142 15.89 -6.72 -2.97
CA ALA A 142 14.49 -7.17 -3.00
C ALA A 142 14.34 -8.61 -3.52
N ALA A 143 15.08 -8.99 -4.58
CA ALA A 143 15.07 -10.36 -5.09
C ALA A 143 15.60 -11.38 -4.07
N ARG A 144 16.64 -11.03 -3.29
CA ARG A 144 17.17 -11.90 -2.23
C ARG A 144 16.17 -12.04 -1.08
N VAL A 145 15.54 -10.94 -0.66
CA VAL A 145 14.51 -10.94 0.39
C VAL A 145 13.31 -11.80 -0.04
N ARG A 146 12.78 -11.57 -1.25
CA ARG A 146 11.68 -12.36 -1.81
C ARG A 146 12.01 -13.84 -1.95
N ALA A 147 13.27 -14.20 -2.23
CA ALA A 147 13.67 -15.60 -2.31
C ALA A 147 13.53 -16.34 -0.96
N ALA A 148 13.60 -15.62 0.16
CA ALA A 148 13.42 -16.17 1.51
C ALA A 148 11.95 -16.38 1.90
N TYR A 149 10.99 -15.76 1.19
CA TYR A 149 9.56 -15.90 1.51
C TYR A 149 9.08 -17.35 1.38
N PRO A 150 8.05 -17.78 2.13
CA PRO A 150 7.43 -19.08 1.93
C PRO A 150 7.00 -19.30 0.47
N ALA A 151 7.07 -20.55 -0.01
CA ALA A 151 6.76 -20.87 -1.41
C ALA A 151 5.35 -20.44 -1.82
N ALA A 152 4.37 -20.58 -0.92
CA ALA A 152 2.99 -20.14 -1.13
C ALA A 152 2.90 -18.62 -1.34
N VAL A 153 3.64 -17.82 -0.57
CA VAL A 153 3.68 -16.35 -0.70
C VAL A 153 4.29 -15.96 -2.04
N ARG A 154 5.41 -16.59 -2.45
CA ARG A 154 6.01 -16.33 -3.76
C ARG A 154 5.06 -16.68 -4.91
N ALA A 155 4.39 -17.82 -4.83
CA ALA A 155 3.41 -18.23 -5.84
C ALA A 155 2.21 -17.27 -5.92
N SER A 156 1.73 -16.77 -4.77
CA SER A 156 0.69 -15.74 -4.72
C SER A 156 1.15 -14.44 -5.39
N LEU A 157 2.38 -13.98 -5.12
CA LEU A 157 2.96 -12.81 -5.79
C LEU A 157 3.12 -12.99 -7.30
N ASP A 158 3.52 -14.19 -7.75
CA ASP A 158 3.65 -14.49 -9.18
C ASP A 158 2.28 -14.48 -9.88
N ALA A 159 1.26 -15.05 -9.22
CA ALA A 159 -0.12 -15.03 -9.72
C ALA A 159 -0.70 -13.61 -9.79
N ALA A 160 -0.48 -12.80 -8.75
CA ALA A 160 -0.90 -11.40 -8.74
C ALA A 160 -0.24 -10.60 -9.88
N ALA A 161 1.07 -10.75 -10.06
CA ALA A 161 1.82 -10.09 -11.13
C ALA A 161 1.39 -10.51 -12.55
N ALA A 162 0.81 -11.71 -12.70
CA ALA A 162 0.26 -12.18 -13.98
C ALA A 162 -1.11 -11.54 -14.30
N ARG A 163 -1.90 -11.20 -13.28
CA ARG A 163 -3.23 -10.55 -13.43
C ARG A 163 -3.15 -9.02 -13.52
N PHE A 164 -2.09 -8.45 -12.97
CA PHE A 164 -1.80 -7.02 -12.98
C PHE A 164 -1.72 -6.41 -14.39
N ASP A 165 -2.47 -5.34 -14.63
CA ASP A 165 -2.34 -4.52 -15.83
C ASP A 165 -1.06 -3.66 -15.77
N ARG A 166 0.00 -4.14 -16.41
CA ARG A 166 1.29 -3.43 -16.49
C ARG A 166 1.20 -2.04 -17.10
N GLY A 167 0.15 -1.74 -17.86
CA GLY A 167 -0.12 -0.41 -18.41
C GLY A 167 -0.30 0.66 -17.33
N MET A 168 -0.66 0.27 -16.09
CA MET A 168 -0.91 1.22 -15.01
C MET A 168 0.34 1.74 -14.30
N ALA A 169 1.48 1.05 -14.40
CA ALA A 169 2.66 1.38 -13.62
C ALA A 169 3.14 2.82 -13.85
N VAL A 170 3.33 3.21 -15.12
CA VAL A 170 3.81 4.56 -15.46
C VAL A 170 2.81 5.65 -15.03
N PRO A 171 1.49 5.57 -15.35
CA PRO A 171 0.50 6.51 -14.85
C PRO A 171 0.52 6.68 -13.34
N VAL A 172 0.53 5.57 -12.58
CA VAL A 172 0.51 5.59 -11.11
C VAL A 172 1.77 6.22 -10.54
N PHE A 173 2.97 5.80 -10.97
CA PHE A 173 4.22 6.39 -10.49
C PHE A 173 4.30 7.89 -10.83
N ARG A 174 3.78 8.29 -11.99
CA ARG A 174 3.70 9.70 -12.37
C ARG A 174 2.76 10.46 -11.44
N ASP A 175 1.55 9.96 -11.24
CA ASP A 175 0.55 10.62 -10.42
C ASP A 175 1.06 10.84 -8.98
N VAL A 176 1.59 9.79 -8.34
CA VAL A 176 2.14 9.90 -6.99
C VAL A 176 3.35 10.85 -6.92
N ALA A 177 4.23 10.85 -7.93
CA ALA A 177 5.39 11.72 -7.93
C ALA A 177 5.00 13.21 -8.08
N PHE A 178 4.05 13.52 -8.96
CA PHE A 178 3.64 14.90 -9.25
C PHE A 178 2.57 15.43 -8.27
N HIS A 179 1.82 14.55 -7.63
CA HIS A 179 0.77 14.90 -6.66
C HIS A 179 1.03 14.19 -5.32
N PRO A 180 2.12 14.55 -4.62
CA PRO A 180 2.37 14.01 -3.29
C PRO A 180 1.26 14.43 -2.33
N ILE A 181 1.07 13.65 -1.27
CA ILE A 181 0.09 13.98 -0.23
C ILE A 181 0.44 15.33 0.41
N ALA A 182 -0.56 16.15 0.72
CA ALA A 182 -0.34 17.37 1.46
C ALA A 182 -0.02 17.05 2.93
N VAL A 183 0.95 17.75 3.51
CA VAL A 183 1.22 17.62 4.95
C VAL A 183 0.10 18.34 5.70
N SER A 184 -0.77 17.57 6.34
CA SER A 184 -1.85 18.04 7.20
C SER A 184 -2.11 17.03 8.30
N ALA A 185 -2.87 17.42 9.32
CA ALA A 185 -3.37 16.47 10.32
C ALA A 185 -4.19 15.36 9.64
N PRO A 186 -4.14 14.11 10.15
CA PRO A 186 -4.86 13.02 9.54
C PRO A 186 -6.38 13.16 9.78
N ALA A 187 -7.18 12.76 8.79
CA ALA A 187 -8.65 12.89 8.85
C ALA A 187 -9.31 11.97 9.89
N VAL A 188 -8.63 10.87 10.24
CA VAL A 188 -8.98 9.92 11.32
C VAL A 188 -7.69 9.55 12.05
N PRO A 189 -7.73 8.99 13.27
CA PRO A 189 -6.52 8.53 13.94
C PRO A 189 -5.72 7.56 13.06
N SER A 190 -4.48 7.94 12.74
CA SER A 190 -3.71 7.31 11.67
C SER A 190 -2.30 6.95 12.12
N THR A 191 -1.88 5.73 11.80
CA THR A 191 -0.54 5.19 12.08
C THR A 191 0.19 4.88 10.78
N ILE A 192 1.41 5.40 10.61
CA ILE A 192 2.33 5.06 9.53
C ILE A 192 3.38 4.11 10.09
N VAL A 193 3.62 2.99 9.40
CA VAL A 193 4.68 2.04 9.71
C VAL A 193 5.71 2.05 8.59
N LEU A 194 6.95 2.37 8.94
CA LEU A 194 8.07 2.55 8.02
C LEU A 194 9.09 1.41 8.14
N SER A 195 9.49 0.82 7.02
CA SER A 195 10.66 -0.06 6.88
C SER A 195 11.98 0.72 6.74
N ASP A 196 13.08 -0.01 6.57
CA ASP A 196 14.38 0.60 6.22
C ASP A 196 14.43 1.08 4.76
N GLU A 197 13.51 0.63 3.91
CA GLU A 197 13.41 1.03 2.50
C GLU A 197 12.43 2.18 2.25
N SER A 198 11.66 2.59 3.28
CA SER A 198 10.67 3.67 3.18
C SER A 198 11.17 4.95 2.55
N PRO A 199 12.44 5.41 2.70
CA PRO A 199 12.88 6.65 2.08
C PRO A 199 12.67 6.74 0.55
N ALA A 200 12.44 5.61 -0.13
CA ALA A 200 12.06 5.57 -1.55
C ALA A 200 10.60 6.04 -1.82
N VAL A 201 9.69 5.76 -0.89
CA VAL A 201 8.24 5.98 -1.01
C VAL A 201 7.69 7.06 -0.06
N LEU A 202 8.46 7.35 0.99
CA LEU A 202 8.22 8.36 2.02
C LEU A 202 9.57 8.77 2.65
N PRO A 203 10.23 9.84 2.15
CA PRO A 203 11.50 10.33 2.66
C PRO A 203 11.45 10.73 4.14
N ASP A 204 12.54 10.54 4.90
CA ASP A 204 12.56 10.80 6.36
C ASP A 204 12.18 12.24 6.74
N ALA A 205 12.62 13.23 5.97
CA ALA A 205 12.23 14.62 6.20
C ALA A 205 10.70 14.81 6.08
N TYR A 206 10.08 14.10 5.14
CA TYR A 206 8.64 14.14 4.95
C TYR A 206 7.89 13.32 6.01
N ALA A 207 8.47 12.23 6.52
CA ALA A 207 7.95 11.52 7.68
C ALA A 207 7.90 12.43 8.93
N ALA A 208 8.98 13.19 9.17
CA ALA A 208 9.07 14.12 10.29
C ALA A 208 8.04 15.28 10.15
N GLU A 209 7.79 15.75 8.93
CA GLU A 209 6.73 16.73 8.65
C GLU A 209 5.33 16.19 8.99
N LEU A 210 5.05 14.91 8.65
CA LEU A 210 3.78 14.26 8.99
C LEU A 210 3.65 14.01 10.50
N GLU A 211 4.71 13.54 11.17
CA GLU A 211 4.72 13.36 12.62
C GLU A 211 4.43 14.69 13.34
N ALA A 212 5.08 15.78 12.91
CA ALA A 212 4.81 17.12 13.42
C ALA A 212 3.37 17.61 13.14
N ALA A 213 2.71 17.08 12.11
CA ALA A 213 1.32 17.36 11.79
C ALA A 213 0.32 16.48 12.56
N GLY A 214 0.77 15.56 13.43
CA GLY A 214 -0.07 14.76 14.31
C GLY A 214 -0.31 13.31 13.87
N TRP A 215 0.53 12.78 12.97
CA TRP A 215 0.51 11.37 12.60
C TRP A 215 1.29 10.52 13.62
N ASP A 216 0.81 9.32 13.94
CA ASP A 216 1.59 8.32 14.67
C ASP A 216 2.56 7.64 13.70
N VAL A 217 3.87 7.79 13.89
CA VAL A 217 4.89 7.24 12.98
C VAL A 217 5.74 6.21 13.71
N ARG A 218 5.70 4.97 13.23
CA ARG A 218 6.41 3.82 13.76
C ARG A 218 7.45 3.34 12.76
N ARG A 219 8.59 2.84 13.24
CA ARG A 219 9.68 2.32 12.40
C ARG A 219 10.01 0.89 12.79
N LEU A 220 10.14 0.01 11.79
CA LEU A 220 10.52 -1.39 11.96
C LEU A 220 11.92 -1.62 11.39
N PRO A 221 12.97 -1.63 12.25
CA PRO A 221 14.34 -1.78 11.76
C PRO A 221 14.61 -3.18 11.18
N GLY A 222 15.34 -3.27 10.08
CA GLY A 222 15.73 -4.54 9.46
C GLY A 222 14.59 -5.27 8.73
N ILE A 223 13.50 -4.57 8.39
CA ILE A 223 12.46 -5.08 7.49
C ILE A 223 12.47 -4.26 6.19
N HIS A 224 11.92 -4.82 5.12
CA HIS A 224 11.89 -4.21 3.79
C HIS A 224 10.47 -3.82 3.38
N HIS A 225 10.35 -3.28 2.16
CA HIS A 225 9.12 -2.66 1.64
C HIS A 225 7.88 -3.54 1.76
N ASP A 226 7.98 -4.83 1.43
CA ASP A 226 6.86 -5.79 1.50
C ASP A 226 6.76 -6.42 2.91
N MET A 227 6.83 -5.60 3.96
CA MET A 227 6.94 -6.01 5.37
C MET A 227 5.87 -7.02 5.82
N GLN A 228 4.64 -6.87 5.32
CA GLN A 228 3.51 -7.73 5.64
C GLN A 228 3.64 -9.14 5.07
N LEU A 229 4.54 -9.33 4.09
CA LEU A 229 4.86 -10.63 3.50
C LEU A 229 6.15 -11.20 4.08
N GLU A 230 7.10 -10.33 4.41
CA GLU A 230 8.39 -10.70 5.00
C GLU A 230 8.24 -11.20 6.44
N ASP A 231 7.58 -10.41 7.30
CA ASP A 231 7.39 -10.73 8.72
C ASP A 231 6.01 -10.22 9.20
N PRO A 232 4.93 -10.92 8.83
CA PRO A 232 3.57 -10.54 9.20
C PRO A 232 3.35 -10.47 10.72
N ASP A 233 4.05 -11.31 11.49
CA ASP A 233 3.90 -11.36 12.94
C ASP A 233 4.47 -10.09 13.59
N ARG A 234 5.63 -9.62 13.11
CA ARG A 234 6.22 -8.36 13.56
C ARG A 234 5.42 -7.14 13.12
N VAL A 235 4.88 -7.15 11.91
CA VAL A 235 3.97 -6.08 11.44
C VAL A 235 2.73 -6.02 12.32
N LEU A 236 2.08 -7.15 12.60
CA LEU A 236 0.89 -7.20 13.44
C LEU A 236 1.17 -6.77 14.88
N ALA A 237 2.28 -7.21 15.47
CA ALA A 237 2.70 -6.76 16.80
C ALA A 237 2.90 -5.23 16.86
N ALA A 238 3.35 -4.63 15.75
CA ALA A 238 3.57 -3.20 15.65
C ALA A 238 2.29 -2.37 15.47
N ILE A 239 1.13 -3.00 15.24
CA ILE A 239 -0.16 -2.31 15.03
C ILE A 239 -1.31 -2.91 15.85
N GLU A 240 -1.04 -3.86 16.75
CA GLU A 240 -2.10 -4.56 17.51
C GLU A 240 -2.98 -3.60 18.33
N ASP A 241 -2.41 -2.55 18.89
CA ASP A 241 -3.12 -1.52 19.67
C ASP A 241 -4.01 -0.59 18.81
N VAL A 242 -3.92 -0.71 17.48
CA VAL A 242 -4.65 0.11 16.52
C VAL A 242 -5.50 -0.69 15.52
N LEU A 243 -5.65 -2.00 15.74
CA LEU A 243 -6.50 -2.92 14.97
C LEU A 243 -7.85 -3.21 15.63
#